data_AF-A0A5C5T3F4-F1
#
_entry.id   AF-A0A5C5T3F4-F1
#
_cell.length_a   1.000
_cell.length_b   1.000
_cell.length_c   1.000
_cell.angle_alpha   90.00
_cell.angle_beta   90.00
_cell.angle_gamma   90.00
#
_symmetry.space_group_name_H-M   'P 1'
#
loop_
_entity.id
_entity.type
_entity.pdbx_description
1 polymer ?
#
loop_
_entity_poly.entity_id
_entity_poly.type
_entity_poly.pdbx_seq_one_letter_code
_entity_poly.pdbx_strand_id
1 'polypeptide(L)' 'MNKTPENILTKLADANQAGIDMDSPKAVVTFLLAQGEKESILFFYKSNSIEFDFDKFNGAVAEMNERKN' A
#
# COMPACT_ATOMS: atom_id res chain seq x y z
N MET A 1 -15.70 -3.15 -7.18
CA MET A 1 -14.43 -2.56 -6.71
C MET A 1 -13.31 -3.23 -7.49
N ASN A 2 -12.42 -2.46 -8.13
CA ASN A 2 -11.24 -3.05 -8.76
C ASN A 2 -10.37 -3.64 -7.65
N LYS A 3 -10.09 -4.94 -7.72
CA LYS A 3 -9.26 -5.64 -6.74
C LYS A 3 -7.88 -4.99 -6.65
N THR A 4 -7.32 -4.92 -5.45
CA THR A 4 -5.94 -4.48 -5.28
C THR A 4 -5.02 -5.42 -6.07
N PRO A 5 -4.09 -4.89 -6.90
CA PRO A 5 -3.15 -5.72 -7.63
C PRO A 5 -2.33 -6.61 -6.69
N GLU A 6 -2.05 -7.85 -7.08
CA GLU A 6 -1.36 -8.80 -6.20
C GLU A 6 0.03 -8.32 -5.78
N ASN A 7 0.77 -7.65 -6.66
CA ASN A 7 2.06 -7.08 -6.33
C ASN A 7 1.96 -6.06 -5.19
N ILE A 8 0.89 -5.24 -5.15
CA ILE A 8 0.68 -4.27 -4.07
C ILE A 8 0.41 -5.00 -2.77
N LEU A 9 -0.42 -6.05 -2.79
CA LEU A 9 -0.72 -6.84 -1.61
C LEU A 9 0.53 -7.55 -1.05
N THR A 10 1.38 -8.10 -1.92
CA THR A 10 2.68 -8.67 -1.52
C THR A 10 3.54 -7.62 -0.83
N LYS A 11 3.66 -6.41 -1.40
CA LYS A 11 4.47 -5.33 -0.81
C LYS A 11 3.94 -4.83 0.53
N LEU A 12 2.62 -4.76 0.69
CA LEU A 12 2.00 -4.45 1.98
C LEU A 12 2.25 -5.57 3.00
N ALA A 13 2.23 -6.83 2.57
CA ALA A 13 2.55 -7.96 3.44
C ALA A 13 4.01 -7.93 3.90
N ASP A 14 4.94 -7.59 3.01
CA ASP A 14 6.37 -7.40 3.31
C ASP A 14 6.57 -6.27 4.32
N ALA A 15 5.88 -5.13 4.14
CA ALA A 15 5.92 -4.00 5.08
C ALA A 15 5.42 -4.41 6.47
N ASN A 16 4.29 -5.13 6.53
CA ASN A 16 3.74 -5.63 7.78
C ASN A 16 4.70 -6.63 8.47
N GLN A 17 5.32 -7.53 7.71
CA GLN A 17 6.34 -8.46 8.23
C GLN A 17 7.59 -7.74 8.73
N ALA A 18 7.96 -6.61 8.12
CA ALA A 18 9.06 -5.76 8.56
C ALA A 18 8.71 -4.90 9.80
N GLY A 19 7.50 -5.04 10.36
CA GLY A 19 7.06 -4.30 11.55
C GLY A 19 6.72 -2.83 11.26
N ILE A 20 6.42 -2.48 10.01
CA ILE A 20 5.97 -1.15 9.64
C ILE A 20 4.55 -0.91 10.17
N ASP A 21 4.32 0.29 10.68
CA ASP A 21 2.99 0.75 11.08
C ASP A 21 2.07 0.87 9.86
N MET A 22 1.17 -0.10 9.71
CA MET A 22 0.24 -0.20 8.58
C MET A 22 -0.91 0.82 8.66
N ASP A 23 -1.13 1.44 9.82
CA ASP A 23 -2.12 2.53 10.00
C ASP A 23 -1.54 3.90 9.60
N SER A 24 -0.23 3.95 9.31
CA SER A 24 0.48 5.14 8.85
C SER A 24 0.84 5.03 7.37
N PRO A 25 0.05 5.64 6.46
CA PRO A 25 0.37 5.70 5.04
C PRO A 25 1.79 6.23 4.78
N LYS A 26 2.23 7.18 5.61
CA LYS A 26 3.58 7.74 5.55
C LYS A 26 4.65 6.68 5.83
N ALA A 27 4.46 5.84 6.85
CA ALA A 27 5.43 4.80 7.21
C ALA A 27 5.54 3.76 6.09
N VAL A 28 4.40 3.29 5.58
CA VAL A 28 4.37 2.32 4.47
C VAL A 28 4.99 2.89 3.20
N VAL A 29 4.63 4.12 2.80
CA VAL A 29 5.23 4.78 1.63
C VAL A 29 6.73 4.97 1.81
N THR A 30 7.20 5.33 3.01
CA THR A 30 8.64 5.48 3.29
C THR A 30 9.38 4.15 3.12
N PHE A 31 8.80 3.05 3.59
CA PHE A 31 9.36 1.70 3.41
C PHE A 31 9.44 1.31 1.94
N LEU A 32 8.37 1.50 1.17
CA LEU A 32 8.36 1.22 -0.27
C LEU A 32 9.38 2.08 -1.02
N LEU A 33 9.51 3.36 -0.63
CA LEU A 33 10.45 4.27 -1.25
C LEU A 33 11.90 3.82 -1.01
N ALA A 34 12.21 3.33 0.20
CA ALA A 34 13.52 2.78 0.54
C ALA A 34 13.87 1.52 -0.28
N GLN A 35 12.87 0.77 -0.74
CA GLN A 35 13.06 -0.38 -1.64
C GLN A 35 13.13 0.00 -3.13
N GLY A 36 12.94 1.28 -3.48
CA GLY A 36 12.89 1.73 -4.87
C GLY A 36 11.55 1.46 -5.58
N GLU A 37 10.50 1.11 -4.83
CA GLU A 37 9.18 0.69 -5.33
C GLU A 37 8.30 1.87 -5.76
N LYS A 38 8.81 2.73 -6.65
CA LYS A 38 8.13 3.98 -7.06
C LYS A 38 6.78 3.72 -7.74
N GLU A 39 6.67 2.71 -8.59
CA GLU A 39 5.41 2.38 -9.28
C GLU A 39 4.35 1.88 -8.31
N SER A 40 4.75 1.09 -7.31
CA SER A 40 3.87 0.61 -6.24
C SER A 40 3.34 1.77 -5.39
N ILE A 41 4.14 2.82 -5.17
CA ILE A 41 3.70 4.02 -4.46
C ILE A 41 2.65 4.79 -5.29
N LEU A 42 2.84 4.91 -6.61
CA LEU A 42 1.90 5.62 -7.49
C LEU A 42 0.51 4.98 -7.52
N PHE A 43 0.39 3.69 -7.21
CA PHE A 43 -0.91 3.05 -7.05
C PHE A 43 -1.78 3.77 -6.02
N PHE A 44 -1.21 4.32 -4.95
CA PHE A 44 -1.96 5.00 -3.89
C PHE A 44 -2.30 6.46 -4.20
N TYR A 45 -2.06 6.93 -5.43
CA TYR A 45 -2.45 8.27 -5.86
C TYR A 45 -3.71 8.18 -6.73
N LYS A 46 -4.51 9.24 -6.68
CA LYS A 46 -5.66 9.40 -7.59
C LYS A 46 -5.16 9.55 -9.02
N SER A 47 -5.91 9.00 -9.98
CA SER A 47 -5.56 9.09 -11.40
C SER A 47 -5.40 10.56 -11.84
N ASN A 48 -4.31 10.86 -12.54
CA ASN A 48 -3.97 12.20 -13.03
C ASN A 48 -3.88 13.26 -11.91
N SER A 49 -3.53 12.87 -10.69
CA SER A 49 -3.43 13.79 -9.55
C SER A 49 -2.22 13.47 -8.68
N ILE A 50 -1.77 14.48 -7.94
CA ILE A 50 -0.77 14.36 -6.87
C ILE A 50 -1.41 14.09 -5.51
N GLU A 51 -2.73 13.96 -5.46
CA GLU A 51 -3.46 13.63 -4.25
C GLU A 51 -3.32 12.15 -3.92
N PHE A 52 -2.87 11.89 -2.69
CA PHE A 52 -2.89 10.56 -2.11
C PHE A 52 -4.33 10.12 -1.86
N ASP A 53 -4.63 8.88 -2.21
CA ASP A 53 -5.92 8.25 -2.06
C ASP A 53 -5.92 7.38 -0.80
N PHE A 54 -6.30 7.99 0.32
CA PHE A 54 -6.35 7.32 1.62
C PHE A 54 -7.36 6.17 1.64
N ASP A 55 -8.49 6.30 0.95
CA ASP A 55 -9.50 5.25 0.89
C ASP A 55 -8.96 4.03 0.14
N LYS A 56 -8.22 4.26 -0.95
CA LYS A 56 -7.55 3.20 -1.70
C LYS A 56 -6.44 2.52 -0.90
N PHE A 57 -5.66 3.29 -0.14
CA PHE A 57 -4.66 2.73 0.78
C PHE A 57 -5.31 1.86 1.86
N ASN A 58 -6.31 2.41 2.57
CA ASN A 58 -7.01 1.71 3.64
C ASN A 58 -7.70 0.44 3.11
N GLY A 59 -8.31 0.50 1.92
CA GLY A 59 -8.89 -0.65 1.25
C GLY A 59 -7.88 -1.74 0.91
N ALA A 60 -6.70 -1.36 0.41
CA ALA A 60 -5.62 -2.31 0.11
C ALA A 60 -5.05 -2.98 1.38
N VAL A 61 -4.89 -2.22 2.47
CA VAL A 61 -4.44 -2.76 3.77
C VAL A 61 -5.49 -3.70 4.35
N ALA A 62 -6.78 -3.34 4.27
CA ALA A 62 -7.88 -4.21 4.69
C ALA A 62 -7.90 -5.52 3.88
N GLU A 63 -7.80 -5.45 2.55
CA GLU A 63 -7.75 -6.64 1.68
C GLU A 63 -6.55 -7.54 2.01
N MET A 64 -5.37 -6.96 2.28
CA MET A 64 -4.19 -7.71 2.71
C MET A 64 -4.44 -8.44 4.05
N ASN A 65 -5.07 -7.77 5.01
CA ASN A 65 -5.39 -8.37 6.31
C ASN A 65 -6.43 -9.49 6.20
N GLU A 66 -7.44 -9.33 5.33
CA GLU A 66 -8.44 -10.38 5.06
C GLU A 66 -7.82 -11.64 4.46
N ARG A 67 -6.80 -11.52 3.58
CA ARG A 67 -6.10 -12.68 2.99
C ARG A 67 -5.17 -13.41 3.98
N LYS A 68 -4.81 -12.78 5.10
CA LYS A 68 -3.99 -13.40 6.15
C LYS A 68 -4.80 -14.24 7.15
N ASN A 69 -6.12 -14.02 7.23
CA ASN A 69 -7.06 -14.78 8.09
C ASN A 69 -7.67 -15.96 7.33
#